data_AF-A0A955U3P6-F1
#
_entry.id   AF-A0A955U3P6-F1
#
_cell.length_a   1.000
_cell.length_b   1.000
_cell.length_c   1.000
_cell.angle_alpha   90.00
_cell.angle_beta   90.00
_cell.angle_gamma   90.00
#
_symmetry.space_group_name_H-M   'P 1'
#
loop_
_entity.id
_entity.type
_entity.pdbx_description
1 polymer ?
#
loop_
_entity_poly.entity_id
_entity_poly.type
_entity_poly.pdbx_seq_one_letter_code
_entity_poly.pdbx_strand_id
1 'polypeptide(L)'
;MRGVRAALGVLLVVWAGLLAVFGAPVTALIALGAAASTRVPGRWRPALLLLLAFVVGAPAALIEYPIRIDAMRAKVDRGGDAALSVRDCASIWLLDLGVAVGGTLVGFPEAALETTLILIPDADGRRTFSSSFPARDPRVRAVVDRWQRGDRFGPTQVSFGYEGGHARWRAALALDPITLTGERLPDGRLRIEGTVPCDYHRGARVPLLELPGYHLVIDETLFDALEHRGWMFPYTATWTWIE
;
A
#
# COMPACT_ATOMS: atom_id res chain seq x y z
N MET A 1 13.23 15.06 14.91
CA MET A 1 11.93 15.73 14.62
C MET A 1 11.26 15.32 13.30
N ARG A 2 11.96 14.74 12.30
CA ARG A 2 11.33 14.28 11.04
C ARG A 2 10.52 12.98 11.18
N GLY A 3 10.93 12.05 12.05
CA GLY A 3 10.23 10.76 12.27
C GLY A 3 8.84 10.88 12.90
N VAL A 4 8.64 11.83 13.82
CA VAL A 4 7.34 12.05 14.49
C VAL A 4 6.28 12.62 13.54
N ARG A 5 6.69 13.47 12.58
CA ARG A 5 5.77 14.03 11.56
C ARG A 5 5.35 12.99 10.53
N ALA A 6 6.25 12.08 10.15
CA ALA A 6 5.92 10.96 9.27
C ALA A 6 4.94 9.99 9.95
N ALA A 7 5.19 9.61 11.22
CA ALA A 7 4.29 8.74 11.98
C ALA A 7 2.87 9.35 12.15
N LEU A 8 2.77 10.66 12.44
CA LEU A 8 1.49 11.37 12.50
C LEU A 8 0.76 11.43 11.14
N GLY A 9 1.52 11.51 10.03
CA GLY A 9 0.99 11.47 8.67
C GLY A 9 0.43 10.10 8.28
N VAL A 10 1.13 8.99 8.60
CA VAL A 10 0.59 7.62 8.45
C VAL A 10 -0.71 7.51 9.23
N LEU A 11 -0.67 7.93 10.50
CA LEU A 11 -1.78 7.75 11.40
C LEU A 11 -3.00 8.47 10.84
N LEU A 12 -2.88 9.73 10.39
CA LEU A 12 -3.99 10.52 9.84
C LEU A 12 -4.62 9.95 8.56
N VAL A 13 -3.86 9.21 7.75
CA VAL A 13 -4.37 8.69 6.46
C VAL A 13 -4.89 7.27 6.58
N VAL A 14 -4.18 6.40 7.32
CA VAL A 14 -4.77 5.15 7.80
C VAL A 14 -6.08 5.48 8.51
N TRP A 15 -6.10 6.53 9.32
CA TRP A 15 -7.30 7.06 9.96
C TRP A 15 -8.38 7.53 8.99
N ALA A 16 -8.06 8.24 7.90
CA ALA A 16 -9.05 8.65 6.91
C ALA A 16 -9.67 7.44 6.16
N GLY A 17 -8.84 6.44 5.79
CA GLY A 17 -9.31 5.18 5.22
C GLY A 17 -10.16 4.39 6.22
N LEU A 18 -9.72 4.28 7.47
CA LEU A 18 -10.48 3.61 8.52
C LEU A 18 -11.81 4.32 8.82
N LEU A 19 -11.89 5.66 8.80
CA LEU A 19 -13.18 6.35 8.99
C LEU A 19 -14.17 6.12 7.87
N ALA A 20 -13.69 6.10 6.63
CA ALA A 20 -14.54 5.83 5.47
C ALA A 20 -15.13 4.41 5.51
N VAL A 21 -14.43 3.48 6.16
CA VAL A 21 -14.78 2.06 6.24
C VAL A 21 -15.61 1.70 7.49
N PHE A 22 -15.26 2.26 8.64
CA PHE A 22 -15.78 1.83 9.95
C PHE A 22 -16.86 2.78 10.52
N GLY A 23 -17.21 3.83 9.77
CA GLY A 23 -17.82 5.08 10.22
C GLY A 23 -19.17 5.12 10.98
N ALA A 24 -19.91 4.06 11.27
CA ALA A 24 -21.19 4.27 12.00
C ALA A 24 -21.02 4.97 13.38
N PRO A 25 -20.06 4.57 14.24
CA PRO A 25 -19.82 5.25 15.51
C PRO A 25 -19.07 6.58 15.34
N VAL A 26 -18.11 6.64 14.41
CA VAL A 26 -17.26 7.81 14.23
C VAL A 26 -18.01 8.95 13.54
N THR A 27 -18.86 8.67 12.55
CA THR A 27 -19.75 9.66 11.94
C THR A 27 -20.76 10.18 12.95
N ALA A 28 -21.29 9.32 13.85
CA ALA A 28 -22.15 9.77 14.95
C ALA A 28 -21.42 10.68 15.94
N LEU A 29 -20.16 10.38 16.27
CA LEU A 29 -19.33 11.18 17.18
C LEU A 29 -18.88 12.50 16.53
N ILE A 30 -18.60 12.52 15.22
CA ILE A 30 -18.34 13.75 14.46
C ILE A 30 -19.62 14.58 14.35
N ALA A 31 -20.78 13.98 14.13
CA ALA A 31 -22.06 14.68 14.09
C ALA A 31 -22.43 15.28 15.46
N LEU A 32 -22.23 14.54 16.54
CA LEU A 32 -22.36 15.03 17.92
C LEU A 32 -21.34 16.14 18.22
N GLY A 33 -20.10 15.98 17.78
CA GLY A 33 -19.04 16.98 17.86
C GLY A 33 -19.38 18.25 17.09
N ALA A 34 -19.97 18.13 15.89
CA ALA A 34 -20.44 19.24 15.07
C ALA A 34 -21.60 19.99 15.75
N ALA A 35 -22.57 19.25 16.28
CA ALA A 35 -23.67 19.81 17.06
C ALA A 35 -23.16 20.55 18.32
N ALA A 36 -22.18 19.98 19.04
CA ALA A 36 -21.57 20.60 20.22
C ALA A 36 -20.65 21.78 19.87
N SER A 37 -20.01 21.78 18.69
CA SER A 37 -19.11 22.84 18.22
C SER A 37 -19.82 24.15 17.89
N THR A 38 -21.15 24.18 17.90
CA THR A 38 -21.95 25.40 17.74
C THR A 38 -21.61 26.47 18.78
N ARG A 39 -21.09 26.07 19.95
CA ARG A 39 -20.62 26.98 21.03
C ARG A 39 -19.19 27.50 20.83
N VAL A 40 -18.48 27.03 19.80
CA VAL A 40 -17.09 27.39 19.51
C VAL A 40 -17.07 28.47 18.41
N PRO A 41 -16.19 29.49 18.50
CA PRO A 41 -16.05 30.49 17.44
C PRO A 41 -15.82 29.83 16.07
N GLY A 42 -16.48 30.34 15.03
CA GLY A 42 -16.50 29.71 13.69
C GLY A 42 -15.13 29.36 13.12
N ARG A 43 -14.11 30.20 13.37
CA ARG A 43 -12.72 29.97 12.93
C ARG A 43 -12.04 28.74 13.54
N TRP A 44 -12.48 28.28 14.71
CA TRP A 44 -11.88 27.15 15.44
C TRP A 44 -12.67 25.85 15.28
N ARG A 45 -13.92 25.92 14.81
CA ARG A 45 -14.77 24.74 14.56
C ARG A 45 -14.10 23.68 13.67
N PRO A 46 -13.47 23.99 12.51
CA PRO A 46 -12.84 22.95 11.69
C PRO A 46 -11.67 22.28 12.42
N ALA A 47 -10.86 23.04 13.15
CA ALA A 47 -9.74 22.49 13.92
C ALA A 47 -10.23 21.57 15.05
N LEU A 48 -11.30 21.96 15.76
CA LEU A 48 -11.91 21.13 16.79
C LEU A 48 -12.55 19.86 16.22
N LEU A 49 -13.24 19.97 15.08
CA LEU A 49 -13.81 18.81 14.40
C LEU A 49 -12.72 17.84 13.98
N LEU A 50 -11.64 18.31 13.36
CA LEU A 50 -10.48 17.50 13.02
C LEU A 50 -9.84 16.86 14.25
N LEU A 51 -9.71 17.60 15.35
CA LEU A 51 -9.17 17.08 16.60
C LEU A 51 -10.07 15.99 17.20
N LEU A 52 -11.39 16.20 17.25
CA LEU A 52 -12.36 15.21 17.74
C LEU A 52 -12.36 13.95 16.88
N ALA A 53 -12.35 14.14 15.57
CA ALA A 53 -12.15 13.06 14.62
C ALA A 53 -10.88 12.29 15.01
N PHE A 54 -9.73 12.95 15.11
CA PHE A 54 -8.48 12.28 15.40
C PHE A 54 -8.46 11.58 16.76
N VAL A 55 -8.84 12.26 17.85
CA VAL A 55 -8.74 11.75 19.22
C VAL A 55 -9.72 10.62 19.50
N VAL A 56 -10.93 10.68 18.95
CA VAL A 56 -11.99 9.71 19.24
C VAL A 56 -12.13 8.69 18.12
N GLY A 57 -12.07 9.15 16.88
CA GLY A 57 -12.15 8.29 15.71
C GLY A 57 -10.95 7.37 15.57
N ALA A 58 -9.73 7.78 15.97
CA ALA A 58 -8.55 6.94 15.76
C ALA A 58 -8.55 5.70 16.64
N PRO A 59 -8.74 5.83 17.96
CA PRO A 59 -8.78 4.66 18.82
C PRO A 59 -9.95 3.73 18.47
N ALA A 60 -11.13 4.30 18.18
CA ALA A 60 -12.30 3.51 17.79
C ALA A 60 -12.05 2.69 16.51
N ALA A 61 -11.48 3.33 15.49
CA ALA A 61 -11.09 2.71 14.25
C ALA A 61 -10.04 1.59 14.44
N LEU A 62 -9.02 1.82 15.28
CA LEU A 62 -7.99 0.83 15.57
C LEU A 62 -8.53 -0.40 16.31
N ILE A 63 -9.54 -0.22 17.16
CA ILE A 63 -10.22 -1.32 17.88
C ILE A 63 -11.16 -2.08 16.94
N GLU A 64 -11.92 -1.38 16.10
CA GLU A 64 -12.93 -1.98 15.24
C GLU A 64 -12.32 -2.66 14.00
N TYR A 65 -11.18 -2.16 13.52
CA TYR A 65 -10.48 -2.71 12.36
C TYR A 65 -10.26 -4.23 12.44
N PRO A 66 -9.55 -4.79 13.44
CA PRO A 66 -9.27 -6.22 13.48
C PRO A 66 -10.56 -7.05 13.54
N ILE A 67 -11.56 -6.60 14.32
CA ILE A 67 -12.85 -7.29 14.45
C ILE A 67 -13.54 -7.42 13.08
N ARG A 68 -13.55 -6.35 12.30
CA ARG A 68 -14.21 -6.35 10.98
C ARG A 68 -13.41 -7.09 9.92
N ILE A 69 -12.09 -6.98 9.93
CA ILE A 69 -11.21 -7.74 9.03
C ILE A 69 -11.40 -9.24 9.27
N ASP A 70 -11.38 -9.69 10.53
CA ASP A 70 -11.62 -11.08 10.91
C ASP A 70 -13.03 -11.54 10.52
N ALA A 71 -14.04 -10.69 10.73
CA ALA A 71 -15.41 -11.01 10.32
C ALA A 71 -15.55 -11.15 8.80
N MET A 72 -14.91 -10.28 8.01
CA MET A 72 -14.89 -10.36 6.54
C MET A 72 -14.11 -11.58 6.07
N ARG A 73 -12.95 -11.87 6.67
CA ARG A 73 -12.17 -13.07 6.37
C ARG A 73 -12.98 -14.33 6.63
N ALA A 74 -13.66 -14.41 7.77
CA ALA A 74 -14.53 -15.54 8.10
C ALA A 74 -15.74 -15.67 7.15
N LYS A 75 -16.16 -14.61 6.44
CA LYS A 75 -17.14 -14.73 5.35
C LYS A 75 -16.49 -15.39 4.14
N VAL A 76 -15.31 -14.92 3.72
CA VAL A 76 -14.55 -15.49 2.58
C VAL A 76 -14.22 -16.96 2.83
N ASP A 77 -13.72 -17.31 4.03
CA ASP A 77 -13.36 -18.69 4.38
C ASP A 77 -14.56 -19.65 4.32
N ARG A 78 -15.78 -19.17 4.62
CA ARG A 78 -16.99 -20.00 4.66
C ARG A 78 -17.74 -20.06 3.33
N GLY A 79 -17.74 -18.99 2.56
CA GLY A 79 -18.60 -18.84 1.37
C GLY A 79 -17.87 -18.43 0.10
N GLY A 80 -16.54 -18.36 0.13
CA GLY A 80 -15.71 -17.84 -0.96
C GLY A 80 -15.85 -16.33 -1.15
N ASP A 81 -15.20 -15.81 -2.18
CA ASP A 81 -15.04 -14.37 -2.43
C ASP A 81 -16.41 -13.67 -2.65
N ALA A 82 -17.35 -14.40 -3.26
CA ALA A 82 -18.72 -13.95 -3.49
C ALA A 82 -19.52 -13.70 -2.20
N ALA A 83 -19.07 -14.21 -1.05
CA ALA A 83 -19.71 -13.97 0.25
C ALA A 83 -19.53 -12.54 0.77
N LEU A 84 -18.58 -11.78 0.23
CA LEU A 84 -18.45 -10.35 0.53
C LEU A 84 -19.64 -9.59 -0.06
N SER A 85 -20.23 -8.67 0.70
CA SER A 85 -21.22 -7.75 0.16
C SER A 85 -20.53 -6.65 -0.67
N VAL A 86 -21.28 -5.94 -1.52
CA VAL A 86 -20.78 -4.73 -2.21
C VAL A 86 -20.20 -3.73 -1.22
N ARG A 87 -20.80 -3.61 -0.03
CA ARG A 87 -20.30 -2.75 1.05
C ARG A 87 -18.96 -3.24 1.59
N ASP A 88 -18.78 -4.55 1.76
CA ASP A 88 -17.50 -5.12 2.19
C ASP A 88 -16.43 -4.84 1.12
N CYS A 89 -16.76 -5.03 -0.17
CA CYS A 89 -15.84 -4.72 -1.27
C CYS A 89 -15.45 -3.24 -1.32
N ALA A 90 -16.40 -2.32 -1.27
CA ALA A 90 -16.13 -0.89 -1.24
C ALA A 90 -15.28 -0.49 -0.02
N SER A 91 -15.49 -1.16 1.10
CA SER A 91 -14.73 -0.94 2.33
C SER A 91 -13.26 -1.35 2.18
N ILE A 92 -13.00 -2.54 1.64
CA ILE A 92 -11.63 -3.03 1.42
C ILE A 92 -10.92 -2.17 0.36
N TRP A 93 -11.63 -1.78 -0.71
CA TRP A 93 -11.10 -0.89 -1.75
C TRP A 93 -10.68 0.48 -1.19
N LEU A 94 -11.50 1.08 -0.32
CA LEU A 94 -11.18 2.35 0.34
C LEU A 94 -10.04 2.22 1.37
N LEU A 95 -9.92 1.06 2.03
CA LEU A 95 -8.78 0.77 2.88
C LEU A 95 -7.47 0.81 2.07
N ASP A 96 -7.46 0.18 0.89
CA ASP A 96 -6.30 0.16 -0.01
C ASP A 96 -5.89 1.57 -0.46
N LEU A 97 -6.88 2.38 -0.85
CA LEU A 97 -6.65 3.80 -1.17
C LEU A 97 -6.05 4.55 0.03
N GLY A 98 -6.49 4.24 1.25
CA GLY A 98 -5.88 4.75 2.49
C GLY A 98 -4.42 4.33 2.64
N VAL A 99 -4.10 3.06 2.37
CA VAL A 99 -2.73 2.55 2.38
C VAL A 99 -1.86 3.30 1.36
N ALA A 100 -2.35 3.50 0.13
CA ALA A 100 -1.65 4.23 -0.92
C ALA A 100 -1.34 5.70 -0.52
N VAL A 101 -2.35 6.43 -0.04
CA VAL A 101 -2.14 7.82 0.41
C VAL A 101 -1.18 7.84 1.61
N GLY A 102 -1.27 6.86 2.52
CA GLY A 102 -0.42 6.75 3.69
C GLY A 102 1.04 6.53 3.31
N GLY A 103 1.29 5.58 2.40
CA GLY A 103 2.62 5.29 1.84
C GLY A 103 3.25 6.53 1.20
N THR A 104 2.47 7.31 0.44
CA THR A 104 2.94 8.57 -0.14
C THR A 104 3.42 9.54 0.94
N LEU A 105 2.63 9.77 1.99
CA LEU A 105 2.96 10.72 3.05
C LEU A 105 4.18 10.33 3.88
N VAL A 106 4.50 9.04 3.96
CA VAL A 106 5.70 8.56 4.67
C VAL A 106 6.90 8.24 3.79
N GLY A 107 6.84 8.66 2.53
CA GLY A 107 7.99 8.60 1.65
C GLY A 107 8.22 7.22 1.05
N PHE A 108 7.15 6.42 0.89
CA PHE A 108 7.11 5.23 0.06
C PHE A 108 6.29 5.48 -1.22
N PRO A 109 6.64 6.46 -2.06
CA PRO A 109 5.83 6.85 -3.21
C PRO A 109 5.74 5.75 -4.27
N GLU A 110 6.75 4.88 -4.40
CA GLU A 110 6.72 3.76 -5.36
C GLU A 110 5.69 2.71 -4.96
N ALA A 111 5.72 2.25 -3.71
CA ALA A 111 4.73 1.31 -3.19
C ALA A 111 3.32 1.93 -3.21
N ALA A 112 3.19 3.21 -2.84
CA ALA A 112 1.93 3.92 -2.91
C ALA A 112 1.36 4.04 -4.33
N LEU A 113 2.23 4.29 -5.32
CA LEU A 113 1.84 4.33 -6.72
C LEU A 113 1.36 2.94 -7.16
N GLU A 114 2.06 1.89 -6.75
CA GLU A 114 1.67 0.51 -7.03
C GLU A 114 0.28 0.17 -6.47
N THR A 115 0.08 0.42 -5.17
CA THR A 115 -1.23 0.28 -4.51
C THR A 115 -2.31 1.13 -5.20
N THR A 116 -1.99 2.35 -5.67
CA THR A 116 -2.98 3.18 -6.38
C THR A 116 -3.35 2.57 -7.74
N LEU A 117 -2.38 2.04 -8.47
CA LEU A 117 -2.58 1.54 -9.83
C LEU A 117 -3.36 0.23 -9.86
N ILE A 118 -3.32 -0.58 -8.80
CA ILE A 118 -4.14 -1.79 -8.70
C ILE A 118 -5.63 -1.46 -8.61
N LEU A 119 -5.99 -0.25 -8.18
CA LEU A 119 -7.39 0.21 -8.10
C LEU A 119 -7.94 0.67 -9.45
N ILE A 120 -7.07 0.84 -10.45
CA ILE A 120 -7.41 1.42 -11.75
C ILE A 120 -7.26 0.31 -12.80
N PRO A 121 -8.32 0.01 -13.58
CA PRO A 121 -8.22 -0.99 -14.62
C PRO A 121 -7.16 -0.61 -15.65
N ASP A 122 -6.49 -1.63 -16.18
CA ASP A 122 -5.57 -1.55 -17.31
C ASP A 122 -6.01 -2.56 -18.36
N ALA A 123 -5.96 -2.19 -19.63
CA ALA A 123 -6.42 -3.07 -20.71
C ALA A 123 -5.47 -4.27 -20.93
N ASP A 124 -4.18 -4.07 -20.69
CA ASP A 124 -3.13 -5.03 -21.04
C ASP A 124 -2.53 -5.73 -19.81
N GLY A 125 -2.97 -5.36 -18.60
CA GLY A 125 -2.44 -5.87 -17.34
C GLY A 125 -0.96 -5.51 -17.13
N ARG A 126 -0.48 -4.43 -17.77
CA ARG A 126 0.94 -4.04 -17.74
C ARG A 126 1.09 -2.54 -17.54
N ARG A 127 1.93 -2.15 -16.59
CA ARG A 127 2.26 -0.75 -16.32
C ARG A 127 3.76 -0.54 -16.50
N THR A 128 4.15 0.38 -17.38
CA THR A 128 5.57 0.62 -17.69
C THR A 128 6.07 1.92 -17.09
N PHE A 129 7.23 1.87 -16.43
CA PHE A 129 7.87 3.00 -15.77
C PHE A 129 9.29 3.19 -16.32
N SER A 130 9.57 4.36 -16.90
CA SER A 130 10.93 4.75 -17.29
C SER A 130 11.65 5.37 -16.09
N SER A 131 12.28 4.55 -15.26
CA SER A 131 12.95 4.99 -14.03
C SER A 131 14.06 4.04 -13.60
N SER A 132 15.17 4.61 -13.13
CA SER A 132 16.30 3.87 -12.54
C SER A 132 16.14 3.61 -11.04
N PHE A 133 14.93 3.75 -10.49
CA PHE A 133 14.64 3.45 -9.08
C PHE A 133 15.14 2.07 -8.63
N PRO A 134 14.88 0.96 -9.37
CA PRO A 134 15.38 -0.36 -8.97
C PRO A 134 16.90 -0.41 -8.86
N ALA A 135 17.60 0.30 -9.75
CA ALA A 135 19.06 0.33 -9.82
C ALA A 135 19.73 1.01 -8.62
N ARG A 136 18.95 1.63 -7.72
CA ARG A 136 19.43 2.22 -6.46
C ARG A 136 19.62 1.18 -5.36
N ASP A 137 18.99 0.00 -5.45
CA ASP A 137 19.22 -1.07 -4.48
C ASP A 137 20.53 -1.82 -4.81
N PRO A 138 21.42 -2.05 -3.82
CA PRO A 138 22.69 -2.74 -4.04
C PRO A 138 22.55 -4.15 -4.65
N ARG A 139 21.45 -4.87 -4.39
CA ARG A 139 21.24 -6.21 -4.94
C ARG A 139 20.98 -6.17 -6.44
N VAL A 140 20.14 -5.25 -6.89
CA VAL A 140 19.91 -5.00 -8.31
C VAL A 140 21.20 -4.52 -8.97
N ARG A 141 21.91 -3.57 -8.34
CA ARG A 141 23.21 -3.08 -8.83
C ARG A 141 24.23 -4.21 -9.01
N ALA A 142 24.29 -5.15 -8.07
CA ALA A 142 25.19 -6.29 -8.18
C ALA A 142 24.88 -7.19 -9.40
N VAL A 143 23.62 -7.32 -9.82
CA VAL A 143 23.24 -8.02 -11.07
C VAL A 143 23.72 -7.23 -12.29
N VAL A 144 23.45 -5.92 -12.29
CA VAL A 144 23.85 -5.01 -13.38
C VAL A 144 25.37 -4.99 -13.56
N ASP A 145 26.14 -4.88 -12.48
CA ASP A 145 27.60 -4.85 -12.53
C ASP A 145 28.18 -6.16 -13.08
N ARG A 146 27.54 -7.30 -12.79
CA ARG A 146 27.90 -8.60 -13.39
C ARG A 146 27.73 -8.59 -14.90
N TRP A 147 26.58 -8.13 -15.37
CA TRP A 147 26.31 -8.00 -16.80
C TRP A 147 27.23 -7.01 -17.51
N GLN A 148 27.58 -5.90 -16.85
CA GLN A 148 28.56 -4.95 -17.38
C GLN A 148 29.95 -5.60 -17.57
N ARG A 149 30.34 -6.51 -16.68
CA ARG A 149 31.60 -7.29 -16.78
C ARG A 149 31.57 -8.41 -17.83
N GLY A 150 30.43 -8.64 -18.49
CA GLY A 150 30.32 -9.61 -19.58
C GLY A 150 29.63 -10.93 -19.20
N ASP A 151 29.02 -11.01 -18.02
CA ASP A 151 28.18 -12.16 -17.67
C ASP A 151 26.98 -12.26 -18.63
N ARG A 152 26.52 -13.50 -18.87
CA ARG A 152 25.39 -13.76 -19.76
C ARG A 152 24.12 -13.09 -19.22
N PHE A 153 23.38 -12.44 -20.10
CA PHE A 153 22.02 -11.97 -19.80
C PHE A 153 21.08 -13.16 -19.62
N GLY A 154 20.21 -13.06 -18.63
CA GLY A 154 19.15 -14.03 -18.39
C GLY A 154 18.21 -13.54 -17.30
N PRO A 155 16.95 -14.02 -17.26
CA PRO A 155 16.02 -13.69 -16.19
C PRO A 155 16.66 -13.97 -14.83
N THR A 156 16.84 -12.91 -14.04
CA THR A 156 17.46 -12.98 -12.72
C THR A 156 16.50 -12.41 -11.70
N GLN A 157 15.94 -13.27 -10.85
CA GLN A 157 15.07 -12.84 -9.77
C GLN A 157 15.92 -12.28 -8.61
N VAL A 158 15.50 -11.13 -8.09
CA VAL A 158 16.07 -10.51 -6.90
C VAL A 158 14.94 -10.35 -5.90
N SER A 159 15.09 -11.00 -4.75
CA SER A 159 14.18 -10.85 -3.62
C SER A 159 14.70 -9.82 -2.65
N PHE A 160 13.76 -9.15 -1.99
CA PHE A 160 14.04 -8.13 -1.02
C PHE A 160 13.71 -8.62 0.38
N GLY A 161 14.08 -7.82 1.36
CA GLY A 161 13.82 -8.09 2.76
C GLY A 161 13.81 -6.76 3.48
N TYR A 162 13.11 -6.71 4.60
CA TYR A 162 12.91 -5.48 5.37
C TYR A 162 14.12 -5.10 6.25
N GLU A 163 15.30 -5.65 5.96
CA GLU A 163 16.52 -5.38 6.72
C GLU A 163 17.19 -4.08 6.28
N GLY A 164 17.27 -3.12 7.21
CA GLY A 164 18.05 -1.88 7.06
C GLY A 164 17.21 -0.62 7.14
N GLY A 165 17.68 0.45 6.50
CA GLY A 165 17.05 1.77 6.54
C GLY A 165 15.95 1.99 5.49
N HIS A 166 15.30 3.15 5.58
CA HIS A 166 14.17 3.58 4.74
C HIS A 166 14.35 3.32 3.23
N ALA A 167 15.53 3.55 2.67
CA ALA A 167 15.79 3.31 1.25
C ALA A 167 15.63 1.82 0.84
N ARG A 168 16.03 0.88 1.72
CA ARG A 168 15.86 -0.55 1.46
C ARG A 168 14.40 -0.97 1.61
N TRP A 169 13.68 -0.37 2.54
CA TRP A 169 12.25 -0.62 2.70
C TRP A 169 11.46 -0.15 1.48
N ARG A 170 11.84 0.98 0.88
CA ARG A 170 11.22 1.43 -0.39
C ARG A 170 11.36 0.40 -1.50
N ALA A 171 12.55 -0.18 -1.66
CA ALA A 171 12.77 -1.23 -2.65
C ALA A 171 11.99 -2.50 -2.30
N ALA A 172 12.02 -2.93 -1.03
CA ALA A 172 11.30 -4.13 -0.58
C ALA A 172 9.78 -4.02 -0.75
N LEU A 173 9.19 -2.84 -0.51
CA LEU A 173 7.75 -2.66 -0.63
C LEU A 173 7.25 -2.51 -2.08
N ALA A 174 8.12 -2.20 -3.04
CA ALA A 174 7.72 -1.87 -4.42
C ALA A 174 8.33 -2.80 -5.49
N LEU A 175 9.29 -3.65 -5.12
CA LEU A 175 10.05 -4.46 -6.06
C LEU A 175 10.16 -5.92 -5.63
N ASP A 176 9.48 -6.38 -4.57
CA ASP A 176 9.67 -7.74 -4.05
C ASP A 176 8.63 -8.75 -4.57
N PRO A 177 9.03 -9.75 -5.38
CA PRO A 177 10.31 -9.92 -6.05
C PRO A 177 10.36 -9.21 -7.42
N ILE A 178 11.58 -8.82 -7.86
CA ILE A 178 11.80 -8.25 -9.21
C ILE A 178 12.55 -9.25 -10.06
N THR A 179 12.09 -9.45 -11.29
CA THR A 179 12.79 -10.25 -12.30
C THR A 179 13.46 -9.32 -13.30
N LEU A 180 14.80 -9.35 -13.30
CA LEU A 180 15.63 -8.52 -14.18
C LEU A 180 15.94 -9.27 -15.48
N THR A 181 15.85 -8.56 -16.58
CA THR A 181 16.41 -8.94 -17.89
C THR A 181 17.22 -7.78 -18.45
N GLY A 182 18.12 -8.06 -19.40
CA GLY A 182 18.95 -7.03 -19.98
C GLY A 182 19.39 -7.38 -21.40
N GLU A 183 19.66 -6.33 -22.17
CA GLU A 183 20.23 -6.44 -23.51
C GLU A 183 21.33 -5.39 -23.70
N ARG A 184 22.39 -5.77 -24.42
CA ARG A 184 23.42 -4.81 -24.81
C ARG A 184 22.98 -4.11 -26.10
N LEU A 185 22.94 -2.79 -26.05
CA LEU A 185 22.61 -1.94 -27.19
C LEU A 185 23.79 -1.85 -28.17
N PRO A 186 23.54 -1.48 -29.45
CA PRO A 186 24.61 -1.33 -30.45
C PRO A 186 25.70 -0.33 -30.07
N ASP A 187 25.37 0.66 -29.24
CA ASP A 187 26.30 1.67 -28.73
C ASP A 187 27.09 1.21 -27.48
N GLY A 188 26.92 -0.05 -27.07
CA GLY A 188 27.61 -0.67 -25.94
C GLY A 188 26.92 -0.47 -24.58
N ARG A 189 25.91 0.41 -24.49
CA ARG A 189 25.12 0.61 -23.26
C ARG A 189 24.25 -0.61 -22.94
N LEU A 190 23.80 -0.67 -21.71
CA LEU A 190 22.98 -1.76 -21.20
C LEU A 190 21.55 -1.27 -20.98
N ARG A 191 20.58 -1.79 -21.75
CA ARG A 191 19.16 -1.61 -21.44
C ARG A 191 18.74 -2.71 -20.48
N ILE A 192 18.06 -2.31 -19.41
CA ILE A 192 17.59 -3.21 -18.35
C ILE A 192 16.09 -3.07 -18.22
N GLU A 193 15.43 -4.20 -18.06
CA GLU A 193 14.02 -4.31 -17.74
C GLU A 193 13.85 -5.10 -16.44
N GLY A 194 13.13 -4.53 -15.49
CA GLY A 194 12.75 -5.19 -14.24
C GLY A 194 11.24 -5.36 -14.17
N THR A 195 10.78 -6.59 -14.02
CA THR A 195 9.34 -6.92 -13.93
C THR A 195 8.97 -7.34 -12.51
N VAL A 196 7.87 -6.79 -11.99
CA VAL A 196 7.33 -7.08 -10.66
C VAL A 196 5.85 -7.44 -10.82
N PRO A 197 5.40 -8.62 -10.37
CA PRO A 197 3.98 -8.91 -10.27
C PRO A 197 3.38 -8.07 -9.14
N CYS A 198 2.33 -7.31 -9.44
CA CYS A 198 1.58 -6.52 -8.48
C CYS A 198 0.21 -7.17 -8.30
N ASP A 199 0.17 -8.15 -7.39
CA ASP A 199 -0.98 -8.96 -7.03
C ASP A 199 -0.99 -9.30 -5.53
N TYR A 200 -2.17 -9.57 -4.98
CA TYR A 200 -2.35 -9.93 -3.59
C TYR A 200 -2.40 -11.44 -3.38
N HIS A 201 -1.74 -11.93 -2.33
CA HIS A 201 -1.62 -13.37 -2.10
C HIS A 201 -2.55 -13.86 -0.99
N ARG A 202 -3.39 -14.85 -1.31
CA ARG A 202 -4.27 -15.49 -0.33
C ARG A 202 -3.47 -16.05 0.86
N GLY A 203 -3.86 -15.66 2.07
CA GLY A 203 -3.23 -16.10 3.32
C GLY A 203 -2.00 -15.30 3.74
N ALA A 204 -1.50 -14.38 2.92
CA ALA A 204 -0.44 -13.47 3.32
C ALA A 204 -0.95 -12.41 4.32
N ARG A 205 -0.08 -12.02 5.25
CA ARG A 205 -0.36 -11.05 6.32
C ARG A 205 0.82 -10.11 6.46
N VAL A 206 0.59 -8.83 6.21
CA VAL A 206 1.62 -7.80 6.27
C VAL A 206 1.41 -6.93 7.52
N PRO A 207 2.35 -6.93 8.48
CA PRO A 207 2.26 -6.04 9.63
C PRO A 207 2.48 -4.59 9.17
N LEU A 208 1.46 -3.73 9.38
CA LEU A 208 1.55 -2.29 9.13
C LEU A 208 2.09 -1.53 10.34
N LEU A 209 1.65 -1.92 11.55
CA LEU A 209 1.96 -1.22 12.78
C LEU A 209 1.88 -2.18 13.97
N GLU A 210 2.96 -2.21 14.75
CA GLU A 210 3.00 -2.89 16.04
C GLU A 210 3.22 -1.86 17.14
N LEU A 211 2.23 -1.71 18.02
CA LEU A 211 2.32 -0.93 19.24
C LEU A 211 1.97 -1.82 20.43
N PRO A 212 2.42 -1.50 21.67
CA PRO A 212 2.03 -2.28 22.84
C PRO A 212 0.51 -2.42 22.96
N GLY A 213 0.01 -3.65 22.79
CA GLY A 213 -1.43 -3.97 22.83
C GLY A 213 -2.21 -3.76 21.52
N TYR A 214 -1.57 -3.32 20.43
CA TYR A 214 -2.22 -3.12 19.13
C TYR A 214 -1.36 -3.66 17.99
N HIS A 215 -1.93 -4.57 17.21
CA HIS A 215 -1.31 -5.13 16.01
C HIS A 215 -2.20 -4.82 14.81
N LEU A 216 -1.74 -3.92 13.95
CA LEU A 216 -2.38 -3.63 12.68
C LEU A 216 -1.74 -4.49 11.60
N VAL A 217 -2.52 -5.41 11.05
CA VAL A 217 -2.09 -6.35 10.02
C VAL A 217 -3.01 -6.19 8.82
N ILE A 218 -2.44 -5.96 7.65
CA ILE A 218 -3.16 -6.10 6.38
C ILE A 218 -3.29 -7.58 6.09
N ASP A 219 -4.53 -8.04 5.92
CA ASP A 219 -4.84 -9.39 5.47
C ASP A 219 -5.05 -9.39 3.96
N GLU A 220 -4.05 -9.85 3.21
CA GLU A 220 -4.08 -9.85 1.73
C GLU A 220 -5.19 -10.74 1.17
N THR A 221 -5.70 -11.70 1.96
CA THR A 221 -6.85 -12.55 1.56
C THR A 221 -8.06 -11.72 1.15
N LEU A 222 -8.29 -10.57 1.80
CA LEU A 222 -9.42 -9.72 1.45
C LEU A 222 -9.20 -8.97 0.15
N PHE A 223 -7.96 -8.59 -0.15
CA PHE A 223 -7.62 -7.89 -1.38
C PHE A 223 -7.58 -8.85 -2.58
N ASP A 224 -7.04 -10.06 -2.41
CA ASP A 224 -7.15 -11.19 -3.35
C ASP A 224 -8.63 -11.46 -3.72
N ALA A 225 -9.52 -11.50 -2.72
CA ALA A 225 -10.95 -11.63 -2.97
C ALA A 225 -11.56 -10.45 -3.75
N LEU A 226 -10.98 -9.24 -3.70
CA LEU A 226 -11.40 -8.11 -4.52
C LEU A 226 -10.88 -8.22 -5.96
N GLU A 227 -9.67 -8.74 -6.16
CA GLU A 227 -9.11 -9.01 -7.48
C GLU A 227 -9.99 -10.02 -8.25
N HIS A 228 -10.31 -11.16 -7.65
CA HIS A 228 -11.20 -12.16 -8.27
C HIS A 228 -12.60 -11.63 -8.59
N ARG A 229 -13.03 -10.57 -7.89
CA ARG A 229 -14.33 -9.93 -8.10
C ARG A 229 -14.29 -8.74 -9.04
N GLY A 230 -13.14 -8.42 -9.60
CA GLY A 230 -12.97 -7.30 -10.54
C GLY A 230 -13.11 -5.93 -9.89
N TRP A 231 -12.84 -5.82 -8.58
CA TRP A 231 -12.75 -4.54 -7.87
C TRP A 231 -11.32 -4.00 -7.85
N MET A 232 -10.34 -4.89 -7.95
CA MET A 232 -8.92 -4.60 -8.08
C MET A 232 -8.38 -5.30 -9.32
N PHE A 233 -7.34 -4.73 -9.90
CA PHE A 233 -6.84 -5.07 -11.23
C PHE A 233 -5.35 -5.36 -11.12
N PRO A 234 -4.98 -6.61 -10.79
CA PRO A 234 -3.57 -6.99 -10.70
C PRO A 234 -2.88 -6.78 -12.03
N TYR A 235 -1.60 -6.42 -11.99
CA TYR A 235 -0.84 -6.07 -13.19
C TYR A 235 0.64 -6.39 -13.01
N THR A 236 1.40 -6.40 -14.11
CA THR A 236 2.87 -6.48 -14.07
C THR A 236 3.47 -5.08 -14.21
N ALA A 237 4.16 -4.61 -13.17
CA ALA A 237 4.98 -3.40 -13.24
C ALA A 237 6.26 -3.71 -14.02
N THR A 238 6.56 -2.91 -15.05
CA THR A 238 7.75 -3.04 -15.89
C THR A 238 8.59 -1.77 -15.77
N TRP A 239 9.73 -1.85 -15.10
CA TRP A 239 10.69 -0.77 -14.92
C TRP A 239 11.77 -0.85 -15.99
N THR A 240 11.99 0.22 -16.76
CA THR A 240 13.03 0.27 -17.79
C THR A 240 14.01 1.41 -17.53
N TRP A 241 15.31 1.11 -17.67
CA TRP A 241 16.38 2.11 -17.60
C TRP A 241 17.61 1.68 -18.41
N ILE A 242 18.52 2.63 -18.63
CA ILE A 242 19.77 2.43 -19.38
C ILE A 242 20.95 2.74 -18.46
N GLU A 243 21.98 1.90 -18.51
CA GLU A 243 23.27 2.06 -17.83
C GLU A 243 24.43 2.10 -18.83
#